data_AF-A0A238JJP4-F1
#
_entry.id   AF-A0A238JJP4-F1
#
_cell.length_a   1.000
_cell.length_b   1.000
_cell.length_c   1.000
_cell.angle_alpha   90.00
_cell.angle_beta   90.00
_cell.angle_gamma   90.00
#
_symmetry.space_group_name_H-M   'P 1'
#
loop_
_entity.id
_entity.type
_entity.pdbx_description
1 polymer ?
#
loop_
_entity_poly.entity_id
_entity_poly.type
_entity_poly.pdbx_seq_one_letter_code
_entity_poly.pdbx_strand_id
1 'polypeptide(L)'
;MVGLHLIKHMKGLSDEELCAVWVENPYFQAFCGETHFRHRLPFDRASMPRWRKRIGADEMELLPAETLSVAVQTGAVSERQLSRITVDTTVQTKAVAHPTDSHLLLRATEWLNRLARRHGVKLRQSFSRLMRQAGRAASRLLNGRGHRQGLRWLRKMRTWLGRLTRDIRRKIDGMSTPEQKSPKVPE
;
A
#
# COMPACT_ATOMS: atom_id res chain seq x y z
N MET A 1 -5.80 32.17 -17.71
CA MET A 1 -6.73 31.15 -17.15
C MET A 1 -6.21 29.72 -17.34
N VAL A 2 -5.92 29.28 -18.56
CA VAL A 2 -5.39 27.91 -18.82
C VAL A 2 -4.15 27.58 -17.99
N GLY A 3 -3.14 28.45 -17.97
CA GLY A 3 -1.91 28.23 -17.18
C GLY A 3 -2.17 28.01 -15.68
N LEU A 4 -3.16 28.69 -15.11
CA LEU A 4 -3.56 28.49 -13.71
C LEU A 4 -4.12 27.09 -13.48
N HIS A 5 -4.99 26.61 -14.37
CA HIS A 5 -5.55 25.25 -14.26
C HIS A 5 -4.48 24.16 -14.46
N LEU A 6 -3.48 24.39 -15.31
CA LEU A 6 -2.33 23.49 -15.45
C LEU A 6 -1.48 23.44 -14.16
N ILE A 7 -1.16 24.60 -13.56
CA ILE A 7 -0.42 24.66 -12.29
C ILE A 7 -1.22 23.98 -11.17
N LYS A 8 -2.53 24.27 -11.09
CA LYS A 8 -3.45 23.65 -10.13
C LYS A 8 -3.36 22.14 -10.18
N HIS A 9 -3.47 21.57 -11.38
CA HIS A 9 -3.44 20.13 -11.59
C HIS A 9 -2.06 19.54 -11.27
N MET A 10 -0.99 20.16 -11.77
CA MET A 10 0.39 19.71 -11.54
C MET A 10 0.77 19.71 -10.04
N LYS A 11 0.26 20.66 -9.26
CA LYS A 11 0.60 20.83 -7.84
C LYS A 11 -0.47 20.31 -6.88
N GLY A 12 -1.60 19.81 -7.39
CA GLY A 12 -2.71 19.31 -6.56
C GLY A 12 -3.33 20.39 -5.66
N LEU A 13 -3.39 21.65 -6.13
CA LEU A 13 -3.86 22.78 -5.32
C LEU A 13 -5.37 23.01 -5.45
N SER A 14 -6.01 23.51 -4.38
CA SER A 14 -7.35 24.11 -4.49
C SER A 14 -7.32 25.41 -5.30
N ASP A 15 -8.51 25.92 -5.70
CA ASP A 15 -8.58 27.19 -6.44
C ASP A 15 -8.10 28.36 -5.57
N GLU A 16 -8.34 28.30 -4.26
CA GLU A 16 -7.92 29.31 -3.28
C GLU A 16 -6.43 29.29 -3.01
N GLU A 17 -5.86 28.10 -2.75
CA GLU A 17 -4.42 27.93 -2.55
C GLU A 17 -3.63 28.36 -3.78
N LEU A 18 -4.09 27.98 -4.98
CA LEU A 18 -3.46 28.42 -6.21
C LEU A 18 -3.43 29.95 -6.30
N CYS A 19 -4.56 30.61 -6.04
CA CYS A 19 -4.66 32.06 -6.09
C CYS A 19 -3.69 32.73 -5.09
N ALA A 20 -3.51 32.16 -3.90
CA ALA A 20 -2.53 32.66 -2.93
C ALA A 20 -1.09 32.45 -3.41
N VAL A 21 -0.72 31.22 -3.78
CA VAL A 21 0.64 30.88 -4.20
C VAL A 21 1.05 31.58 -5.50
N TRP A 22 0.11 31.84 -6.41
CA TRP A 22 0.39 32.53 -7.66
C TRP A 22 0.86 33.97 -7.43
N VAL A 23 0.30 34.69 -6.46
CA VAL A 23 0.72 36.07 -6.14
C VAL A 23 2.15 36.10 -5.57
N GLU A 24 2.55 35.05 -4.86
CA GLU A 24 3.85 34.97 -4.21
C GLU A 24 4.95 34.39 -5.13
N ASN A 25 4.58 33.67 -6.19
CA ASN A 25 5.51 32.91 -7.00
C ASN A 25 5.74 33.52 -8.40
N PRO A 26 6.89 34.19 -8.64
CA PRO A 26 7.17 34.83 -9.93
C PRO A 26 7.23 33.84 -11.10
N TYR A 27 7.62 32.58 -10.87
CA TYR A 27 7.66 31.57 -11.91
C TYR A 27 6.26 31.16 -12.37
N PHE A 28 5.29 31.12 -11.46
CA PHE A 28 3.89 30.83 -11.81
C PHE A 28 3.26 31.98 -12.59
N GLN A 29 3.62 33.22 -12.27
CA GLN A 29 3.19 34.40 -13.01
C GLN A 29 3.78 34.40 -14.42
N ALA A 30 5.10 34.20 -14.54
CA ALA A 30 5.78 34.09 -15.82
C ALA A 30 5.20 32.95 -16.69
N PHE A 31 4.95 31.79 -16.10
CA PHE A 31 4.30 30.67 -16.80
C PHE A 31 2.90 31.03 -17.31
N CYS A 32 2.16 31.86 -16.58
CA CYS A 32 0.84 32.35 -16.99
C CYS A 32 0.90 33.52 -17.99
N GLY A 33 2.09 33.95 -18.42
CA GLY A 33 2.30 35.00 -19.41
C GLY A 33 2.51 36.40 -18.85
N GLU A 34 2.69 36.57 -17.53
CA GLU A 34 3.04 37.87 -16.96
C GLU A 34 4.50 38.22 -17.29
N THR A 35 4.70 39.44 -17.80
CA THR A 35 6.04 39.96 -18.12
C THR A 35 6.73 40.61 -16.94
N HIS A 36 5.96 40.97 -15.91
CA HIS A 36 6.44 41.63 -14.68
C HIS A 36 5.78 41.00 -13.47
N PHE A 37 6.47 41.04 -12.34
CA PHE A 37 5.92 40.51 -11.10
C PHE A 37 4.71 41.33 -10.63
N ARG A 38 3.60 40.65 -10.39
CA ARG A 38 2.33 41.18 -9.92
C ARG A 38 2.16 40.86 -8.44
N HIS A 39 1.86 41.90 -7.66
CA HIS A 39 1.57 41.77 -6.23
C HIS A 39 0.08 41.52 -5.93
N ARG A 40 -0.77 41.47 -6.96
CA ARG A 40 -2.23 41.25 -6.85
C ARG A 40 -2.71 40.37 -8.00
N LEU A 41 -3.79 39.63 -7.77
CA LEU A 41 -4.43 38.83 -8.81
C LEU A 41 -5.07 39.73 -9.87
N PRO A 42 -4.87 39.46 -11.16
CA PRO A 42 -5.49 40.22 -12.24
C PRO A 42 -6.97 39.86 -12.50
N PHE A 43 -7.52 38.88 -11.77
CA PHE A 43 -8.90 38.41 -11.88
C PHE A 43 -9.48 38.10 -10.49
N ASP A 44 -10.81 38.07 -10.40
CA ASP A 44 -11.50 37.62 -9.19
C ASP A 44 -11.40 36.09 -9.03
N ARG A 45 -11.18 35.59 -7.82
CA ARG A 45 -11.03 34.16 -7.49
C ARG A 45 -12.22 33.34 -8.00
N ALA A 46 -13.43 33.90 -7.91
CA ALA A 46 -14.66 33.25 -8.41
C ALA A 46 -14.67 33.04 -9.94
N SER A 47 -13.74 33.65 -10.68
CA SER A 47 -13.60 33.49 -12.12
C SER A 47 -13.12 32.09 -12.51
N MET A 48 -12.35 31.40 -11.66
CA MET A 48 -11.85 30.05 -11.96
C MET A 48 -12.97 29.00 -12.10
N PRO A 49 -13.84 28.79 -11.09
CA PRO A 49 -14.95 27.84 -11.23
C PRO A 49 -15.95 28.28 -12.31
N ARG A 50 -16.18 29.60 -12.49
CA ARG A 50 -17.06 30.12 -13.55
C ARG A 50 -16.52 29.85 -14.95
N TRP A 51 -15.21 30.05 -15.14
CA TRP A 51 -14.55 29.76 -16.42
C TRP A 51 -14.62 28.26 -16.71
N ARG A 52 -14.32 27.40 -15.73
CA ARG A 52 -14.43 25.93 -15.88
C ARG A 52 -15.84 25.50 -16.29
N LYS A 53 -16.86 26.05 -15.62
CA LYS A 53 -18.28 25.77 -15.96
C LYS A 53 -18.65 26.27 -17.36
N ARG A 54 -18.09 27.39 -17.81
CA ARG A 54 -18.37 27.97 -19.14
C ARG A 54 -17.73 27.16 -20.26
N ILE A 55 -16.50 26.69 -20.06
CA ILE A 55 -15.77 25.88 -21.03
C ILE A 55 -16.39 24.49 -21.16
N GLY A 56 -16.85 23.91 -20.04
CA GLY A 56 -17.41 22.56 -20.04
C GLY A 56 -16.33 21.50 -19.80
N ALA A 57 -16.77 20.27 -19.52
CA ALA A 57 -15.86 19.16 -19.21
C ALA A 57 -15.11 18.70 -20.46
N ASP A 58 -15.81 18.51 -21.58
CA ASP A 58 -15.26 17.99 -22.83
C ASP A 58 -14.10 18.86 -23.36
N GLU A 59 -14.30 20.18 -23.39
CA GLU A 59 -13.26 21.14 -23.79
C GLU A 59 -12.10 21.22 -22.78
N MET A 60 -12.34 20.90 -21.51
CA MET A 60 -11.27 20.85 -20.50
C MET A 60 -10.32 19.68 -20.73
N GLU A 61 -10.80 18.58 -21.32
CA GLU A 61 -9.97 17.41 -21.66
C GLU A 61 -8.94 17.70 -22.77
N LEU A 62 -9.15 18.77 -23.55
CA LEU A 62 -8.17 19.21 -24.54
C LEU A 62 -6.86 19.68 -23.88
N LEU A 63 -6.90 20.20 -22.65
CA LEU A 63 -5.70 20.66 -21.93
C LEU A 63 -4.70 19.54 -21.62
N PRO A 64 -5.10 18.42 -20.97
CA PRO A 64 -4.20 17.29 -20.78
C PRO A 64 -3.82 16.61 -22.09
N ALA A 65 -4.72 16.57 -23.09
CA ALA A 65 -4.40 16.02 -24.42
C ALA A 65 -3.26 16.80 -25.10
N GLU A 66 -3.34 18.13 -25.11
CA GLU A 66 -2.30 18.99 -25.66
C GLU A 66 -1.01 18.92 -24.84
N THR A 67 -1.12 18.83 -23.50
CA THR A 67 0.04 18.65 -22.62
C THR A 67 0.80 17.36 -22.94
N LEU A 68 0.08 16.26 -23.20
CA LEU A 68 0.66 14.98 -23.62
C LEU A 68 1.31 15.08 -25.00
N SER A 69 0.65 15.74 -25.96
CA SER A 69 1.20 15.99 -27.31
C SER A 69 2.54 16.71 -27.23
N VAL A 70 2.59 17.83 -26.50
CA VAL A 70 3.82 18.60 -26.28
C VAL A 70 4.88 17.74 -25.59
N ALA A 71 4.52 16.98 -24.55
CA ALA A 71 5.46 16.13 -23.84
C ALA A 71 6.12 15.06 -24.73
N VAL A 72 5.40 14.53 -25.72
CA VAL A 72 5.96 13.61 -26.72
C VAL A 72 6.89 14.37 -27.67
N GLN A 73 6.45 15.51 -28.21
CA GLN A 73 7.23 16.32 -29.15
C GLN A 73 8.56 16.82 -28.54
N THR A 74 8.56 17.19 -27.26
CA THR A 74 9.76 17.65 -26.55
C THR A 74 10.60 16.50 -25.97
N GLY A 75 10.18 15.23 -26.16
CA GLY A 75 10.87 14.06 -25.62
C GLY A 75 10.81 13.89 -24.10
N ALA A 76 9.89 14.59 -23.42
CA ALA A 76 9.66 14.44 -21.99
C ALA A 76 9.00 13.09 -21.65
N VAL A 77 8.23 12.53 -22.60
CA VAL A 77 7.61 11.20 -22.51
C VAL A 77 7.77 10.49 -23.85
N SER A 78 8.06 9.18 -23.82
CA SER A 78 8.09 8.35 -25.03
C SER A 78 6.73 7.69 -25.32
N GLU A 79 6.41 7.42 -26.59
CA GLU A 79 5.19 6.70 -26.98
C GLU A 79 5.05 5.34 -26.26
N ARG A 80 6.16 4.66 -26.03
CA ARG A 80 6.18 3.41 -25.27
C ARG A 80 5.69 3.60 -23.84
N GLN A 81 6.00 4.71 -23.18
CA GLN A 81 5.47 5.00 -21.84
C GLN A 81 3.96 5.27 -21.84
N LEU A 82 3.42 5.84 -22.92
CA LEU A 82 1.98 6.09 -23.06
C LEU A 82 1.16 4.80 -23.23
N SER A 83 1.78 3.73 -23.75
CA SER A 83 1.11 2.41 -23.88
C SER A 83 0.72 1.74 -22.56
N ARG A 84 1.24 2.23 -21.42
CA ARG A 84 0.97 1.66 -20.10
C ARG A 84 0.65 2.74 -19.08
N ILE A 85 -0.61 2.79 -18.66
CA ILE A 85 -1.06 3.67 -17.58
C ILE A 85 -0.86 2.94 -16.24
N THR A 86 0.03 3.48 -15.40
CA THR A 86 0.17 3.01 -14.00
C THR A 86 -0.68 3.91 -13.11
N VAL A 87 -1.83 3.42 -12.68
CA VAL A 87 -2.67 4.12 -11.69
C VAL A 87 -2.22 3.67 -10.31
N ASP A 88 -1.53 4.55 -9.57
CA ASP A 88 -1.22 4.31 -8.17
C ASP A 88 -2.48 4.56 -7.34
N THR A 89 -3.29 3.53 -7.15
CA THR A 89 -4.41 3.60 -6.20
C THR A 89 -3.78 3.76 -4.83
N THR A 90 -3.95 4.92 -4.20
CA THR A 90 -3.40 5.22 -2.87
C THR A 90 -3.66 4.05 -1.93
N VAL A 91 -2.61 3.28 -1.64
CA VAL A 91 -2.70 2.20 -0.66
C VAL A 91 -2.78 2.89 0.69
N GLN A 92 -3.99 2.97 1.24
CA GLN A 92 -4.16 3.30 2.65
C GLN A 92 -3.20 2.40 3.43
N THR A 93 -2.36 2.98 4.29
CA THR A 93 -1.39 2.21 5.09
C THR A 93 -2.16 1.29 6.02
N LYS A 94 -2.53 0.11 5.52
CA LYS A 94 -3.04 -0.95 6.36
C LYS A 94 -1.86 -1.34 7.24
N ALA A 95 -2.04 -1.36 8.55
CA ALA A 95 -1.07 -1.87 9.52
C ALA A 95 -0.94 -3.40 9.37
N VAL A 96 -0.63 -3.87 8.16
CA VAL A 96 -0.48 -5.25 7.78
C VAL A 96 0.95 -5.42 7.32
N ALA A 97 1.75 -6.04 8.17
CA ALA A 97 3.11 -6.44 7.81
C ALA A 97 3.06 -7.41 6.62
N HIS A 98 3.98 -7.24 5.66
CA HIS A 98 4.10 -8.12 4.50
C HIS A 98 4.24 -9.59 4.96
N PRO A 99 3.39 -10.52 4.46
CA PRO A 99 3.37 -11.89 4.95
C PRO A 99 4.57 -12.68 4.40
N THR A 100 5.65 -12.78 5.17
CA THR A 100 6.77 -13.67 4.85
C THR A 100 6.52 -15.10 5.33
N ASP A 101 7.01 -16.10 4.60
CA ASP A 101 6.88 -17.51 4.95
C ASP A 101 7.38 -17.81 6.37
N SER A 102 8.51 -17.21 6.78
CA SER A 102 9.07 -17.38 8.13
C SER A 102 8.12 -16.84 9.20
N HIS A 103 7.51 -15.68 8.96
CA HIS A 103 6.55 -15.08 9.86
C HIS A 103 5.26 -15.92 9.96
N LEU A 104 4.68 -16.33 8.83
CA LEU A 104 3.46 -17.15 8.81
C LEU A 104 3.63 -18.48 9.55
N LEU A 105 4.76 -19.18 9.34
CA LEU A 105 5.07 -20.44 10.02
C LEU A 105 5.23 -20.26 11.54
N LEU A 106 5.88 -19.16 11.95
CA LEU A 106 6.01 -18.80 13.37
C LEU A 106 4.64 -18.52 14.00
N ARG A 107 3.82 -17.68 13.36
CA ARG A 107 2.47 -17.35 13.84
C ARG A 107 1.61 -18.61 13.95
N ALA A 108 1.57 -19.46 12.93
CA ALA A 108 0.82 -20.73 12.99
C ALA A 108 1.22 -21.57 14.22
N THR A 109 2.51 -21.63 14.53
CA THR A 109 3.00 -22.36 15.71
C THR A 109 2.58 -21.71 17.02
N GLU A 110 2.61 -20.38 17.12
CA GLU A 110 2.15 -19.64 18.32
C GLU A 110 0.65 -19.87 18.57
N TRP A 111 -0.16 -19.79 17.52
CA TRP A 111 -1.61 -20.02 17.59
C TRP A 111 -1.94 -21.45 18.00
N LEU A 112 -1.31 -22.46 17.39
CA LEU A 112 -1.50 -23.86 17.75
C LEU A 112 -1.12 -24.13 19.22
N ASN A 113 0.00 -23.60 19.69
CA ASN A 113 0.39 -23.73 21.10
C ASN A 113 -0.60 -23.04 22.05
N ARG A 114 -1.12 -21.87 21.67
CA ARG A 114 -2.12 -21.14 22.47
C ARG A 114 -3.43 -21.93 22.56
N LEU A 115 -3.90 -22.48 21.45
CA LEU A 115 -5.10 -23.33 21.40
C LEU A 115 -4.90 -24.62 22.21
N ALA A 116 -3.76 -25.29 22.04
CA ALA A 116 -3.47 -26.50 22.81
C ALA A 116 -3.50 -26.25 24.33
N ARG A 117 -2.95 -25.12 24.79
CA ARG A 117 -3.06 -24.70 26.20
C ARG A 117 -4.49 -24.42 26.63
N ARG A 118 -5.26 -23.67 25.82
CA ARG A 118 -6.66 -23.34 26.11
C ARG A 118 -7.52 -24.60 26.27
N HIS A 119 -7.28 -25.62 25.45
CA HIS A 119 -8.04 -26.86 25.45
C HIS A 119 -7.40 -28.00 26.27
N GLY A 120 -6.38 -27.69 27.10
CA GLY A 120 -5.74 -28.68 27.97
C GLY A 120 -4.98 -29.80 27.25
N VAL A 121 -4.68 -29.66 25.96
CA VAL A 121 -3.94 -30.65 25.19
C VAL A 121 -2.45 -30.58 25.56
N LYS A 122 -1.97 -31.57 26.32
CA LYS A 122 -0.55 -31.70 26.67
C LYS A 122 0.28 -32.04 25.43
N LEU A 123 0.98 -31.06 24.85
CA LEU A 123 1.85 -31.25 23.69
C LEU A 123 3.15 -31.98 24.05
N ARG A 124 3.65 -32.84 23.14
CA ARG A 124 4.97 -33.48 23.33
C ARG A 124 6.09 -32.44 23.29
N GLN A 125 6.01 -31.50 22.35
CA GLN A 125 6.94 -30.40 22.16
C GLN A 125 6.21 -29.19 21.58
N SER A 126 6.53 -27.98 22.06
CA SER A 126 5.92 -26.73 21.60
C SER A 126 6.62 -26.08 20.40
N PHE A 127 7.89 -26.42 20.16
CA PHE A 127 8.79 -25.82 19.15
C PHE A 127 8.94 -24.29 19.21
N SER A 128 8.35 -23.58 20.17
CA SER A 128 8.26 -22.11 20.16
C SER A 128 9.63 -21.43 20.14
N ARG A 129 10.59 -21.94 20.93
CA ARG A 129 11.97 -21.42 20.97
C ARG A 129 12.69 -21.63 19.63
N LEU A 130 12.58 -22.82 19.07
CA LEU A 130 13.24 -23.20 17.81
C LEU A 130 12.67 -22.41 16.63
N MET A 131 11.35 -22.22 16.59
CA MET A 131 10.68 -21.44 15.56
C MET A 131 11.09 -19.97 15.60
N ARG A 132 11.21 -19.34 16.78
CA ARG A 132 11.70 -17.96 16.89
C ARG A 132 13.15 -17.81 16.43
N GLN A 133 14.02 -18.75 16.78
CA GLN A 133 15.41 -18.71 16.34
C GLN A 133 15.53 -18.88 14.82
N ALA A 134 14.83 -19.88 14.26
CA ALA A 134 14.81 -20.15 12.83
C ALA A 134 14.16 -19.00 12.05
N GLY A 135 13.08 -18.40 12.55
CA GLY A 135 12.42 -17.26 11.91
C GLY A 135 13.33 -16.05 11.79
N ARG A 136 14.11 -15.72 12.83
CA ARG A 136 15.12 -14.66 12.78
C ARG A 136 16.24 -14.97 11.79
N ALA A 137 16.75 -16.20 11.80
CA ALA A 137 17.80 -16.63 10.87
C ALA A 137 17.32 -16.60 9.41
N ALA A 138 16.12 -17.11 9.14
CA ALA A 138 15.51 -17.08 7.81
C ALA A 138 15.33 -15.64 7.31
N SER A 139 14.74 -14.76 8.13
CA SER A 139 14.50 -13.37 7.74
C SER A 139 15.78 -12.61 7.41
N ARG A 140 16.88 -12.87 8.15
CA ARG A 140 18.19 -12.29 7.87
C ARG A 140 18.82 -12.81 6.57
N LEU A 141 18.63 -14.09 6.25
CA LEU A 141 19.34 -14.75 5.15
C LEU A 141 18.62 -14.69 3.81
N LEU A 142 17.28 -14.58 3.81
CA LEU A 142 16.46 -14.65 2.59
C LEU A 142 16.70 -13.47 1.64
N ASN A 143 16.99 -12.29 2.17
CA ASN A 143 17.21 -11.06 1.39
C ASN A 143 18.69 -10.81 1.05
N GLY A 144 19.58 -11.77 1.35
CA GLY A 144 21.02 -11.62 1.14
C GLY A 144 21.65 -12.81 0.43
N ARG A 145 23.00 -12.83 0.39
CA ARG A 145 23.79 -13.90 -0.24
C ARG A 145 23.54 -15.30 0.35
N GLY A 146 22.93 -15.36 1.54
CA GLY A 146 22.58 -16.58 2.27
C GLY A 146 21.24 -17.21 1.87
N HIS A 147 20.62 -16.83 0.74
CA HIS A 147 19.27 -17.26 0.38
C HIS A 147 19.04 -18.78 0.48
N ARG A 148 19.96 -19.60 -0.08
CA ARG A 148 19.88 -21.07 0.02
C ARG A 148 19.89 -21.58 1.46
N GLN A 149 20.63 -20.93 2.36
CA GLN A 149 20.65 -21.25 3.79
C GLN A 149 19.35 -20.81 4.48
N GLY A 150 18.79 -19.66 4.09
CA GLY A 150 17.46 -19.21 4.52
C GLY A 150 16.36 -20.23 4.19
N LEU A 151 16.36 -20.76 2.96
CA LEU A 151 15.43 -21.83 2.56
C LEU A 151 15.57 -23.10 3.41
N ARG A 152 16.79 -23.46 3.85
CA ARG A 152 16.99 -24.60 4.76
C ARG A 152 16.32 -24.36 6.12
N TRP A 153 16.35 -23.14 6.65
CA TRP A 153 15.63 -22.78 7.87
C TRP A 153 14.11 -22.88 7.69
N LEU A 154 13.57 -22.39 6.57
CA LEU A 154 12.15 -22.52 6.26
C LEU A 154 11.71 -24.00 6.18
N ARG A 155 12.51 -24.88 5.56
CA ARG A 155 12.24 -26.32 5.53
C ARG A 155 12.19 -26.93 6.95
N LYS A 156 13.11 -26.53 7.84
CA LYS A 156 13.09 -26.97 9.26
C LYS A 156 11.82 -26.49 9.97
N MET A 157 11.45 -25.22 9.78
CA MET A 157 10.23 -24.65 10.37
C MET A 157 8.97 -25.39 9.90
N ARG A 158 8.86 -25.70 8.60
CA ARG A 158 7.76 -26.49 8.03
C ARG A 158 7.69 -27.89 8.65
N THR A 159 8.83 -28.55 8.81
CA THR A 159 8.92 -29.87 9.46
C THR A 159 8.46 -29.82 10.92
N TRP A 160 8.88 -28.82 11.69
CA TRP A 160 8.46 -28.67 13.09
C TRP A 160 6.98 -28.37 13.23
N LEU A 161 6.44 -27.44 12.42
CA LEU A 161 5.01 -27.16 12.38
C LEU A 161 4.20 -28.40 12.00
N GLY A 162 4.66 -29.18 11.02
CA GLY A 162 4.02 -30.44 10.63
C GLY A 162 4.06 -31.49 11.75
N ARG A 163 5.14 -31.56 12.54
CA ARG A 163 5.21 -32.43 13.72
C ARG A 163 4.23 -32.00 14.80
N LEU A 164 4.15 -30.71 15.09
CA LEU A 164 3.20 -30.14 16.05
C LEU A 164 1.75 -30.43 15.64
N THR A 165 1.41 -30.17 14.37
CA THR A 165 0.06 -30.41 13.83
C THR A 165 -0.33 -31.88 13.94
N ARG A 166 0.60 -32.81 13.63
CA ARG A 166 0.36 -34.25 13.78
C ARG A 166 0.20 -34.68 15.24
N ASP A 167 0.97 -34.12 16.16
CA ASP A 167 0.82 -34.41 17.60
C ASP A 167 -0.54 -33.94 18.13
N ILE A 168 -0.97 -32.74 17.71
CA ILE A 168 -2.30 -32.21 18.04
C ILE A 168 -3.40 -33.10 17.48
N ARG A 169 -3.36 -33.43 16.19
CA ARG A 169 -4.37 -34.30 15.54
C ARG A 169 -4.51 -35.63 16.26
N ARG A 170 -3.40 -36.35 16.48
CA ARG A 170 -3.42 -37.64 17.20
C ARG A 170 -4.04 -37.56 18.60
N LYS A 171 -3.84 -36.44 19.30
CA LYS A 171 -4.38 -36.24 20.65
C LYS A 171 -5.86 -35.89 20.63
N ILE A 172 -6.31 -35.15 19.61
CA ILE A 172 -7.73 -34.86 19.41
C ILE A 172 -8.46 -36.15 18.99
N ASP A 173 -7.91 -36.92 18.06
CA ASP A 173 -8.52 -38.18 17.59
C ASP A 173 -8.64 -39.22 18.71
N GLY A 174 -7.69 -39.22 19.66
CA GLY A 174 -7.73 -40.07 20.86
C GLY A 174 -8.59 -39.53 22.00
N MET A 175 -9.07 -38.29 21.90
CA MET A 175 -10.04 -37.68 22.82
C MET A 175 -11.44 -37.78 22.19
N SER A 176 -12.05 -38.96 22.24
CA SER A 176 -13.46 -39.12 21.90
C SER A 176 -14.30 -38.14 22.74
N THR A 177 -15.16 -37.39 22.06
CA THR A 177 -15.86 -36.19 22.53
C THR A 177 -16.84 -36.50 23.68
N PRO A 178 -16.78 -35.80 24.84
CA PRO A 178 -17.98 -35.46 25.58
C PRO A 178 -18.65 -34.28 24.86
N GLU A 179 -19.91 -34.45 24.48
CA GLU A 179 -20.75 -33.44 23.82
C GLU A 179 -20.60 -32.05 24.45
N GLN A 180 -20.16 -31.06 23.67
CA GLN A 180 -20.21 -29.65 24.08
C GLN A 180 -21.47 -29.01 23.47
N LYS A 181 -22.50 -28.88 24.30
CA LYS A 181 -23.66 -28.01 24.06
C LYS A 181 -23.18 -26.60 23.68
N SER A 182 -23.62 -26.12 22.52
CA SER A 182 -23.37 -24.75 22.07
C SER A 182 -23.96 -23.74 23.07
N PRO A 183 -23.27 -22.61 23.38
CA PRO A 183 -23.85 -21.56 24.19
C PRO A 183 -24.98 -20.88 23.41
N LYS A 184 -26.17 -20.79 24.02
CA LYS A 184 -27.29 -19.97 23.54
C LYS A 184 -26.85 -18.52 23.46
N VAL A 185 -26.93 -17.92 22.27
CA VAL A 185 -26.76 -16.47 22.07
C VAL A 185 -28.06 -15.80 22.53
N PRO A 186 -28.03 -14.84 23.47
CA PRO A 186 -29.19 -13.99 23.75
C PRO A 186 -29.39 -12.99 22.61
N GLU A 187 -30.66 -12.81 22.21
CA GLU A 187 -31.13 -11.86 21.20
C GLU A 187 -30.72 -10.40 21.47
#